data_AF-A0A5B2WS93-F1
#
_entry.id   AF-A0A5B2WS93-F1
#
_cell.length_a   1.000
_cell.length_b   1.000
_cell.length_c   1.000
_cell.angle_alpha   90.00
_cell.angle_beta   90.00
_cell.angle_gamma   90.00
#
_symmetry.space_group_name_H-M   'P 1'
#
loop_
_entity.id
_entity.type
_entity.pdbx_description
1 polymer ?
#
loop_
_entity_poly.entity_id
_entity_poly.type
_entity_poly.pdbx_seq_one_letter_code
_entity_poly.pdbx_strand_id
1 'polypeptide(L)'
;MLIEQDWSPGVWIDGEPFTTADTTDAFGAFAHHVHDDLLAARAAGRIPAHVQATISASTITPLFGDTPPVLLLHIRFTGLPEPQHAPARDEVTTEAFTSLDRRGAQHLTPDQLGQYTGGLFFVDEHDQPQANRGHKLHRDTPATPRSD
;
A
#
# COMPACT_ATOMS: atom_id res chain seq x y z
N MET A 1 -8.92 -17.08 1.91
CA MET A 1 -10.14 -16.29 2.13
C MET A 1 -9.67 -14.85 2.27
N LEU A 2 -9.83 -14.03 1.22
CA LEU A 2 -9.42 -12.62 1.25
C LEU A 2 -10.57 -11.85 1.90
N ILE A 3 -10.38 -11.45 3.17
CA ILE A 3 -11.36 -10.69 3.97
C ILE A 3 -11.66 -9.30 3.34
N GLU A 4 -10.97 -8.92 2.26
CA GLU A 4 -10.92 -7.58 1.69
C GLU A 4 -11.86 -7.37 0.47
N GLN A 5 -12.56 -8.41 -0.01
CA GLN A 5 -13.32 -8.34 -1.26
C GLN A 5 -14.53 -7.38 -1.20
N ASP A 6 -15.19 -7.23 -0.06
CA ASP A 6 -16.40 -6.40 0.06
C ASP A 6 -16.13 -4.99 0.60
N TRP A 7 -14.87 -4.60 0.74
CA TRP A 7 -14.52 -3.32 1.33
C TRP A 7 -14.78 -2.17 0.37
N SER A 8 -15.37 -1.08 0.86
CA SER A 8 -15.48 0.15 0.06
C SER A 8 -14.11 0.82 -0.13
N PRO A 9 -13.89 1.57 -1.23
CA PRO A 9 -12.70 2.40 -1.39
C PRO A 9 -12.44 3.28 -0.17
N GLY A 10 -11.18 3.38 0.24
CA GLY A 10 -10.79 4.02 1.49
C GLY A 10 -9.67 3.27 2.20
N VAL A 11 -9.51 3.55 3.50
CA VAL A 11 -8.48 2.95 4.36
C VAL A 11 -9.16 2.05 5.39
N TRP A 12 -8.61 0.86 5.55
CA TRP A 12 -9.08 -0.15 6.48
C TRP A 12 -7.89 -0.59 7.34
N ILE A 13 -8.08 -0.58 8.66
CA ILE A 13 -7.04 -0.95 9.62
C ILE A 13 -7.57 -2.12 10.45
N ASP A 14 -6.84 -3.24 10.42
CA ASP A 14 -7.18 -4.48 11.13
C ASP A 14 -8.62 -4.96 10.89
N GLY A 15 -9.16 -4.70 9.69
CA GLY A 15 -10.49 -5.13 9.26
C GLY A 15 -11.61 -4.10 9.43
N GLU A 16 -11.33 -2.93 9.99
CA GLU A 16 -12.32 -1.88 10.25
C GLU A 16 -12.07 -0.64 9.36
N PRO A 17 -13.12 0.07 8.90
CA PRO A 17 -12.94 1.27 8.08
C PRO A 17 -12.51 2.47 8.92
N PHE A 18 -11.46 3.16 8.47
CA PHE A 18 -10.97 4.39 9.11
C PHE A 18 -11.05 5.58 8.16
N THR A 19 -11.51 6.72 8.68
CA THR A 19 -11.72 7.93 7.89
C THR A 19 -10.64 9.00 8.09
N THR A 20 -9.83 8.92 9.15
CA THR A 20 -8.82 9.94 9.49
C THR A 20 -7.53 9.36 10.05
N ALA A 21 -6.39 9.93 9.67
CA ALA A 21 -5.07 9.53 10.19
C ALA A 21 -4.86 9.85 11.68
N ASP A 22 -5.46 10.94 12.19
CA ASP A 22 -5.18 11.49 13.54
C ASP A 22 -5.52 10.54 14.70
N THR A 23 -6.32 9.50 14.44
CA THR A 23 -6.77 8.52 15.43
C THR A 23 -6.01 7.20 15.36
N THR A 24 -4.93 7.14 14.56
CA THR A 24 -4.22 5.88 14.24
C THR A 24 -2.77 5.93 14.70
N ASP A 25 -2.12 4.77 14.79
CA ASP A 25 -0.70 4.68 15.07
C ASP A 25 0.16 5.11 13.85
N ALA A 26 1.48 5.00 13.95
CA ALA A 26 2.37 5.38 12.85
C ALA A 26 2.13 4.58 11.56
N PHE A 27 1.72 3.31 11.66
CA PHE A 27 1.46 2.45 10.51
C PHE A 27 0.09 2.75 9.88
N GLY A 28 -0.93 3.02 10.69
CA GLY A 28 -2.21 3.53 10.24
C GLY A 28 -2.09 4.90 9.57
N ALA A 29 -1.31 5.82 10.15
CA ALA A 29 -1.05 7.13 9.55
C ALA A 29 -0.32 6.99 8.20
N PHE A 30 0.66 6.08 8.11
CA PHE A 30 1.29 5.72 6.85
C PHE A 30 0.28 5.26 5.79
N ALA A 31 -0.64 4.35 6.14
CA ALA A 31 -1.69 3.88 5.23
C ALA A 31 -2.60 5.02 4.75
N HIS A 32 -3.01 5.91 5.66
CA HIS A 32 -3.80 7.10 5.30
C HIS A 32 -3.08 8.03 4.33
N HIS A 33 -1.82 8.35 4.58
CA HIS A 33 -1.07 9.26 3.71
C HIS A 33 -0.77 8.66 2.34
N VAL A 34 -0.63 7.34 2.23
CA VAL A 34 -0.56 6.66 0.93
C VAL A 34 -1.88 6.79 0.18
N HIS A 35 -3.02 6.64 0.86
CA HIS A 35 -4.33 6.83 0.25
C HIS A 35 -4.53 8.26 -0.26
N ASP A 36 -4.16 9.26 0.55
CA ASP A 36 -4.24 10.68 0.18
C ASP A 36 -3.39 11.02 -1.05
N ASP A 37 -2.18 10.44 -1.13
CA ASP A 37 -1.31 10.61 -2.29
C ASP A 37 -1.90 10.01 -3.56
N LEU A 38 -2.52 8.84 -3.48
CA LEU A 38 -3.20 8.20 -4.61
C LEU A 38 -4.43 9.00 -5.05
N LEU A 39 -5.19 9.57 -4.11
CA LEU A 39 -6.29 10.49 -4.41
C LEU A 39 -5.78 11.76 -5.10
N ALA A 40 -4.66 12.32 -4.63
CA ALA A 40 -4.03 13.49 -5.24
C ALA A 40 -3.49 13.18 -6.65
N ALA A 41 -2.89 12.01 -6.86
CA ALA A 41 -2.42 11.55 -8.17
C ALA A 41 -3.59 11.37 -9.14
N ARG A 42 -4.73 10.85 -8.67
CA ARG A 42 -5.97 10.76 -9.45
C ARG A 42 -6.53 12.14 -9.81
N ALA A 43 -6.58 13.06 -8.85
CA ALA A 43 -7.03 14.44 -9.08
C ALA A 43 -6.12 15.20 -10.07
N ALA A 44 -4.82 14.88 -10.07
CA ALA A 44 -3.85 15.44 -11.00
C ALA A 44 -3.81 14.74 -12.38
N GLY A 45 -4.62 13.70 -12.60
CA GLY A 45 -4.67 12.94 -13.86
C GLY A 45 -3.51 11.98 -14.09
N ARG A 46 -2.66 11.74 -13.08
CA ARG A 46 -1.59 10.71 -13.14
C ARG A 46 -2.11 9.30 -12.93
N ILE A 47 -3.25 9.18 -12.25
CA ILE A 47 -4.04 7.95 -12.15
C ILE A 47 -5.38 8.22 -12.86
N PRO A 48 -5.90 7.30 -13.70
CA PRO A 48 -7.17 7.52 -14.39
C PRO A 48 -8.33 7.77 -13.40
N ALA A 49 -9.21 8.72 -13.73
CA ALA A 49 -10.25 9.20 -12.82
C ALA A 49 -11.24 8.12 -12.34
N HIS A 50 -11.43 7.06 -13.12
CA HIS A 50 -12.31 5.94 -12.79
C HIS A 50 -11.65 4.90 -11.86
N VAL A 51 -10.34 4.98 -11.63
CA VAL A 51 -9.62 4.07 -10.73
C VAL A 51 -9.93 4.42 -9.28
N GLN A 52 -10.22 3.39 -8.49
CA GLN A 52 -10.42 3.51 -7.06
C GLN A 52 -9.39 2.66 -6.33
N ALA A 53 -8.91 3.15 -5.19
CA ALA A 53 -7.96 2.48 -4.33
C ALA A 53 -8.63 2.11 -3.00
N THR A 54 -8.38 0.89 -2.53
CA THR A 54 -8.69 0.46 -1.16
C THR A 54 -7.40 0.05 -0.49
N ILE A 55 -7.06 0.62 0.66
CA ILE A 55 -5.86 0.30 1.42
C ILE A 55 -6.26 -0.53 2.64
N SER A 56 -5.67 -1.71 2.77
CA SER A 56 -5.76 -2.60 3.92
C SER A 56 -4.43 -2.54 4.67
N ALA A 57 -4.46 -2.19 5.94
CA ALA A 57 -3.29 -2.18 6.81
C ALA A 57 -3.54 -3.07 8.02
N SER A 58 -2.70 -4.08 8.22
CA SER A 58 -2.84 -5.02 9.32
C SER A 58 -1.52 -5.24 10.05
N THR A 59 -1.57 -5.25 11.38
CA THR A 59 -0.42 -5.59 12.22
C THR A 59 -0.54 -7.04 12.69
N ILE A 60 0.24 -7.93 12.08
CA ILE A 60 0.19 -9.36 12.39
C ILE A 60 1.21 -9.68 13.48
N THR A 61 0.73 -9.97 14.68
CA THR A 61 1.59 -10.39 15.79
C THR A 61 1.84 -11.91 15.70
N PRO A 62 3.10 -12.38 15.60
CA PRO A 62 3.43 -13.79 15.61
C PRO A 62 2.97 -14.47 16.91
N LEU A 63 2.59 -15.75 16.82
CA LEU A 63 2.12 -16.54 17.97
C LEU A 63 3.20 -16.74 19.06
N PHE A 64 4.47 -16.60 18.71
CA PHE A 64 5.61 -16.74 19.62
C PHE A 64 6.31 -15.37 19.76
N GLY A 65 6.41 -14.88 21.00
CA GLY A 65 6.81 -13.50 21.33
C GLY A 65 8.24 -13.09 20.99
N ASP A 66 9.05 -14.00 20.44
CA ASP A 66 10.45 -13.74 20.08
C ASP A 66 10.58 -13.13 18.67
N THR A 67 9.49 -13.11 17.90
CA THR A 67 9.47 -12.53 16.54
C THR A 67 8.73 -11.19 16.56
N PRO A 68 9.30 -10.11 15.99
CA PRO A 68 8.60 -8.85 15.90
C PRO A 68 7.33 -8.93 15.03
N PRO A 69 6.35 -8.03 15.22
CA PRO A 69 5.15 -7.99 14.39
C PRO A 69 5.49 -7.76 12.92
N VAL A 70 4.65 -8.29 12.02
CA VAL A 70 4.71 -8.01 10.59
C VAL A 70 3.71 -6.91 10.27
N LEU A 71 4.16 -5.86 9.59
CA LEU A 71 3.30 -4.78 9.11
C LEU A 71 2.89 -5.08 7.67
N LEU A 72 1.63 -5.45 7.45
CA LEU A 72 1.12 -5.83 6.14
C LEU A 72 0.27 -4.70 5.56
N LEU A 73 0.61 -4.23 4.35
CA LEU A 73 -0.20 -3.25 3.62
C LEU A 73 -0.58 -3.76 2.23
N HIS A 74 -1.87 -3.91 1.97
CA HIS A 74 -2.38 -4.21 0.64
C HIS A 74 -3.08 -2.99 0.03
N ILE A 75 -2.84 -2.73 -1.24
CA ILE A 75 -3.59 -1.74 -2.02
C ILE A 75 -4.33 -2.47 -3.13
N ARG A 76 -5.65 -2.45 -3.07
CA ARG A 76 -6.51 -2.98 -4.12
C ARG A 76 -6.94 -1.85 -5.04
N PHE A 77 -6.72 -2.03 -6.35
CA PHE A 77 -7.16 -1.13 -7.41
C PHE A 77 -8.28 -1.77 -8.24
N THR A 78 -9.37 -1.03 -8.44
CA THR A 78 -10.48 -1.37 -9.36
C THR A 78 -10.49 -0.43 -10.56
N GLY A 79 -11.18 -0.83 -11.63
CA GLY A 79 -11.37 0.01 -12.83
C GLY A 79 -10.31 -0.15 -13.92
N LEU A 80 -9.40 -1.13 -13.82
CA LEU A 80 -8.38 -1.42 -14.83
C LEU A 80 -8.45 -2.87 -15.31
N PRO A 81 -9.53 -3.37 -15.95
CA PRO A 81 -9.61 -4.76 -16.40
C PRO A 81 -8.62 -5.08 -17.54
N GLU A 82 -8.05 -6.30 -17.56
CA GLU A 82 -7.25 -6.79 -18.68
C GLU A 82 -8.12 -7.09 -19.91
N PRO A 83 -7.54 -7.12 -21.12
CA PRO A 83 -6.16 -6.74 -21.46
C PRO A 83 -5.99 -5.24 -21.76
N GLN A 84 -7.10 -4.50 -21.72
CA GLN A 84 -7.22 -3.17 -22.32
C GLN A 84 -6.43 -2.08 -21.59
N HIS A 85 -6.06 -2.33 -20.33
CA HIS A 85 -5.49 -1.33 -19.43
C HIS A 85 -4.08 -1.70 -18.93
N ALA A 86 -3.38 -2.64 -19.56
CA ALA A 86 -2.04 -3.05 -19.13
C ALA A 86 -1.05 -1.87 -18.94
N PRO A 87 -0.95 -0.89 -19.88
CA PRO A 87 -0.08 0.28 -19.69
C PRO A 87 -0.49 1.16 -18.49
N ALA A 88 -1.79 1.37 -18.30
CA ALA A 88 -2.31 2.17 -17.19
C ALA A 88 -2.04 1.49 -15.82
N ARG A 89 -1.98 0.15 -15.77
CA ARG A 89 -1.59 -0.57 -14.55
C ARG A 89 -0.13 -0.34 -14.17
N ASP A 90 0.76 -0.24 -15.15
CA ASP A 90 2.17 0.04 -14.89
C ASP A 90 2.37 1.47 -14.39
N GLU A 91 1.62 2.44 -14.94
CA GLU A 91 1.58 3.82 -14.44
C GLU A 91 1.06 3.89 -13.00
N VAL A 92 -0.08 3.25 -12.70
CA VAL A 92 -0.64 3.18 -11.35
C VAL A 92 0.29 2.47 -10.37
N THR A 93 0.97 1.40 -10.82
CA THR A 93 1.99 0.71 -10.01
C THR A 93 3.13 1.65 -9.63
N THR A 94 3.61 2.44 -10.59
CA THR A 94 4.71 3.39 -10.39
C THR A 94 4.34 4.50 -9.40
N GLU A 95 3.14 5.10 -9.55
CA GLU A 95 2.64 6.10 -8.62
C GLU A 95 2.46 5.51 -7.21
N ALA A 96 1.91 4.30 -7.11
CA ALA A 96 1.70 3.62 -5.84
C ALA A 96 3.02 3.31 -5.12
N PHE A 97 4.02 2.77 -5.81
CA PHE A 97 5.34 2.51 -5.23
C PHE A 97 6.04 3.81 -4.81
N THR A 98 5.99 4.84 -5.64
CA THR A 98 6.53 6.17 -5.30
C THR A 98 5.88 6.73 -4.02
N SER A 99 4.56 6.57 -3.88
CA SER A 99 3.83 6.97 -2.68
C SER A 99 4.25 6.13 -1.46
N LEU A 100 4.35 4.82 -1.61
CA LEU A 100 4.73 3.89 -0.54
C LEU A 100 6.13 4.19 -0.03
N ASP A 101 7.11 4.37 -0.91
CA ASP A 101 8.49 4.69 -0.54
C ASP A 101 8.58 6.02 0.20
N ARG A 102 7.97 7.08 -0.37
CA ARG A 102 7.99 8.42 0.21
C ARG A 102 7.34 8.45 1.60
N ARG A 103 6.17 7.82 1.76
CA ARG A 103 5.44 7.83 3.03
C ARG A 103 6.01 6.85 4.03
N GLY A 104 6.53 5.71 3.58
CA GLY A 104 7.24 4.76 4.42
C GLY A 104 8.42 5.43 5.12
N ALA A 105 9.23 6.19 4.37
CA ALA A 105 10.36 6.95 4.93
C ALA A 105 9.95 8.08 5.91
N GLN A 106 8.73 8.62 5.79
CA GLN A 106 8.25 9.71 6.64
C GLN A 106 7.60 9.23 7.94
N HIS A 107 6.94 8.07 7.91
CA HIS A 107 6.07 7.63 9.00
C HIS A 107 6.57 6.40 9.74
N LEU A 108 7.40 5.55 9.10
CA LEU A 108 7.87 4.32 9.71
C LEU A 108 9.27 4.48 10.28
N THR A 109 9.48 3.92 11.47
CA THR A 109 10.82 3.79 12.06
C THR A 109 11.66 2.77 11.26
N PRO A 110 13.00 2.81 11.37
CA PRO A 110 13.86 1.85 10.67
C PRO A 110 13.54 0.37 10.95
N ASP A 111 13.07 0.05 12.16
CA ASP A 111 12.70 -1.31 12.54
C ASP A 111 11.37 -1.72 11.91
N GLN A 112 10.39 -0.81 11.88
CA GLN A 112 9.12 -1.03 11.19
C GLN A 112 9.30 -1.20 9.67
N LEU A 113 10.23 -0.46 9.04
CA LEU A 113 10.59 -0.67 7.64
C LEU A 113 11.08 -2.10 7.36
N GLY A 114 11.85 -2.68 8.29
CA GLY A 114 12.33 -4.06 8.18
C GLY A 114 11.25 -5.12 8.36
N GLN A 115 10.11 -4.75 8.97
CA GLN A 115 8.95 -5.61 9.24
C GLN A 115 7.84 -5.43 8.21
N TYR A 116 7.98 -4.46 7.32
CA TYR A 116 6.97 -4.13 6.32
C TYR A 116 6.93 -5.15 5.18
N THR A 117 5.71 -5.54 4.78
CA THR A 117 5.42 -6.24 3.54
C THR A 117 4.22 -5.60 2.87
N GLY A 118 4.37 -5.27 1.59
CA GLY A 118 3.33 -4.63 0.80
C GLY A 118 2.90 -5.43 -0.41
N GLY A 119 1.68 -5.20 -0.89
CA GLY A 119 1.19 -5.76 -2.15
C GLY A 119 0.18 -4.86 -2.86
N LEU A 120 0.30 -4.73 -4.17
CA LEU A 120 -0.71 -4.12 -5.02
C LEU A 120 -1.52 -5.23 -5.70
N PHE A 121 -2.84 -5.10 -5.71
CA PHE A 121 -3.76 -6.05 -6.30
C PHE A 121 -4.67 -5.32 -7.29
N PHE A 122 -4.66 -5.77 -8.54
CA PHE A 122 -5.56 -5.28 -9.57
C PHE A 122 -6.70 -6.28 -9.71
N VAL A 123 -7.93 -5.82 -9.50
CA VAL A 123 -9.13 -6.66 -9.59
C VAL A 123 -10.06 -6.15 -10.68
N ASP A 124 -10.93 -7.02 -11.17
CA ASP A 124 -12.02 -6.64 -12.07
C ASP A 124 -13.25 -6.13 -11.29
N GLU A 125 -14.34 -5.88 -12.01
CA GLU A 125 -15.62 -5.40 -11.45
C GLU A 125 -16.34 -6.40 -10.55
N HIS A 126 -15.87 -7.66 -10.50
CA HIS A 126 -16.39 -8.73 -9.64
C HIS A 126 -15.39 -9.09 -8.53
N ASP A 127 -14.43 -8.19 -8.24
CA ASP A 127 -13.35 -8.37 -7.27
C ASP A 127 -12.48 -9.62 -7.53
N GLN A 128 -12.43 -10.09 -8.78
CA GLN A 128 -11.58 -11.20 -9.16
C GLN A 128 -10.15 -10.69 -9.43
N PRO A 129 -9.12 -11.31 -8.81
CA PRO A 129 -7.73 -10.94 -9.05
C PRO A 129 -7.33 -11.07 -10.51
N GLN A 130 -6.73 -10.02 -11.06
CA GLN A 130 -6.24 -9.96 -12.43
C GLN A 130 -4.71 -9.87 -12.51
N ALA A 131 -4.11 -9.14 -11.57
CA ALA A 131 -2.65 -9.03 -11.44
C ALA A 131 -2.26 -8.65 -10.01
N ASN A 132 -1.03 -9.00 -9.61
CA ASN A 132 -0.45 -8.55 -8.35
C ASN A 132 1.00 -8.07 -8.53
N ARG A 133 1.44 -7.20 -7.62
CA ARG A 133 2.82 -6.72 -7.51
C ARG A 133 3.21 -6.67 -6.04
N GLY A 134 4.28 -7.37 -5.66
CA GLY A 134 4.82 -7.27 -4.31
C GLY A 134 5.60 -5.98 -4.11
N HIS A 135 5.63 -5.47 -2.88
CA HIS A 135 6.39 -4.30 -2.49
C HIS A 135 7.16 -4.55 -1.21
N LYS A 136 8.41 -4.10 -1.15
CA LYS A 136 9.19 -4.01 0.09
C LYS A 136 9.79 -2.62 0.15
N LEU A 137 9.72 -2.00 1.32
CA LEU A 137 10.41 -0.74 1.57
C LEU A 137 11.90 -1.06 1.74
N HIS A 138 12.71 -0.58 0.81
CA HIS A 138 14.15 -0.73 0.91
C HIS A 138 14.72 0.32 1.87
N ARG A 139 15.63 -0.08 2.77
CA ARG A 139 16.54 0.87 3.39
C ARG A 139 17.49 1.32 2.29
N ASP A 140 17.38 2.57 1.85
CA ASP A 140 18.55 3.26 1.29
C ASP A 140 19.59 3.32 2.41
N THR A 141 20.41 2.27 2.49
CA THR A 141 21.62 2.32 3.28
C THR A 141 22.58 3.16 2.44
N PRO A 142 22.96 4.39 2.85
CA PRO A 142 24.01 5.09 2.11
C PRO A 142 25.21 4.16 2.07
N ALA A 143 25.68 3.84 0.86
CA ALA A 143 26.84 3.00 0.68
C ALA A 143 27.99 3.63 1.49
N THR A 144 28.44 2.93 2.53
CA THR A 144 29.64 3.32 3.25
C THR A 144 30.76 3.46 2.21
N PRO A 145 31.36 4.64 2.02
CA PRO A 145 32.45 4.76 1.07
C PRO A 145 33.54 3.80 1.52
N ARG A 146 33.94 2.89 0.64
CA ARG A 146 35.14 2.08 0.84
C ARG A 146 36.28 3.07 1.04
N SER A 147 36.84 3.05 2.24
CA SER A 147 38.12 3.70 2.48
C SER A 147 39.16 2.85 1.76
N ASP A 148 39.79 3.43 0.75
CA ASP A 148 40.99 2.88 0.10
C ASP A 148 42.18 2.86 1.07
#